data_AF-A0A6A6WTJ8-F1
#
_entry.id   AF-A0A6A6WTJ8-F1
#
_cell.length_a   1.000
_cell.length_b   1.000
_cell.length_c   1.000
_cell.angle_alpha   90.00
_cell.angle_beta   90.00
_cell.angle_gamma   90.00
#
_symmetry.space_group_name_H-M   'P 1'
#
loop_
_entity.id
_entity.type
_entity.pdbx_description
1 polymer ?
#
loop_
_entity_poly.entity_id
_entity_poly.type
_entity_poly.pdbx_seq_one_letter_code
_entity_poly.pdbx_strand_id
1 'polypeptide(L)'
;MMLNKVKEVPGGKVDEPDVTLLHAAARELKEETGLTAKKVVRKVTEMEWTEFGGKRGRKTDWLKHIFEIEVEGLEDLALAETEHQSFLWATEEEVLQDKVGEVQLTYITPPNKDIKLEAFRKNRNVEPRAN
;
A
#
# COMPACT_ATOMS: atom_id res chain seq x y z
N MET A 1 4.71 -16.84 -20.39
CA MET A 1 4.57 -15.38 -20.18
C MET A 1 4.93 -15.12 -18.73
N MET A 2 6.08 -14.51 -18.45
CA MET A 2 6.42 -14.14 -17.08
C MET A 2 5.49 -12.99 -16.69
N LEU A 3 4.58 -13.23 -15.74
CA LEU A 3 3.88 -12.14 -15.06
C LEU A 3 4.95 -11.34 -14.32
N ASN A 4 5.17 -10.10 -14.73
CA ASN A 4 6.01 -9.18 -13.96
C ASN A 4 5.33 -9.00 -12.60
N LYS A 5 5.94 -9.55 -11.54
CA LYS A 5 5.42 -9.43 -10.18
C LYS A 5 5.72 -8.03 -9.64
N VAL A 6 4.70 -7.18 -9.68
CA VAL A 6 4.76 -5.81 -9.17
C VAL A 6 4.67 -5.78 -7.64
N LYS A 7 5.15 -4.70 -7.03
CA LYS A 7 5.13 -4.46 -5.59
C LYS A 7 4.24 -3.28 -5.24
N GLU A 8 3.30 -3.53 -4.35
CA GLU A 8 2.36 -2.53 -3.85
C GLU A 8 2.18 -2.64 -2.34
N VAL A 9 1.50 -1.63 -1.79
CA VAL A 9 1.00 -1.68 -0.42
C VAL A 9 -0.42 -2.22 -0.45
N PRO A 10 -0.90 -2.88 0.62
CA PRO A 10 -2.27 -3.38 0.63
C PRO A 10 -3.29 -2.26 0.48
N GLY A 11 -4.41 -2.55 -0.16
CA GLY A 11 -5.49 -1.60 -0.34
C GLY A 11 -6.29 -1.83 -1.62
N GLY A 12 -7.61 -1.69 -1.48
CA GLY A 12 -8.58 -1.80 -2.56
C GLY A 12 -9.55 -0.63 -2.61
N LYS A 13 -10.73 -0.90 -3.17
CA LYS A 13 -11.81 0.10 -3.29
C LYS A 13 -12.52 0.24 -1.95
N VAL A 14 -13.04 1.44 -1.71
CA VAL A 14 -14.04 1.65 -0.65
C VAL A 14 -15.34 1.04 -1.16
N ASP A 15 -15.92 0.12 -0.40
CA ASP A 15 -17.18 -0.54 -0.76
C ASP A 15 -18.05 -0.70 0.50
N GLU A 16 -19.33 -1.01 0.33
CA GLU A 16 -20.16 -1.38 1.48
C GLU A 16 -19.58 -2.62 2.17
N PRO A 17 -19.44 -2.65 3.51
CA PRO A 17 -20.03 -1.75 4.50
C PRO A 17 -19.07 -0.67 5.06
N ASP A 18 -18.02 -0.27 4.34
CA ASP A 18 -17.02 0.68 4.81
C ASP A 18 -17.65 2.04 5.18
N VAL A 19 -17.62 2.39 6.47
CA VAL A 19 -18.20 3.65 6.96
C VAL A 19 -17.27 4.84 6.68
N THR A 20 -15.96 4.60 6.56
CA THR A 20 -14.97 5.62 6.22
C THR A 20 -13.84 5.04 5.38
N LEU A 21 -13.03 5.90 4.77
CA LEU A 21 -11.79 5.51 4.09
C LEU A 21 -10.84 4.68 4.98
N LEU A 22 -10.85 4.95 6.29
CA LEU A 22 -10.00 4.23 7.24
C LEU A 22 -10.54 2.83 7.55
N HIS A 23 -11.87 2.63 7.48
CA HIS A 23 -12.46 1.30 7.58
C HIS A 23 -12.04 0.45 6.38
N ALA A 24 -12.14 1.00 5.17
CA ALA A 24 -11.66 0.34 3.96
C ALA A 24 -10.18 -0.03 4.06
N ALA A 25 -9.31 0.92 4.45
CA ALA A 25 -7.88 0.66 4.59
C ALA A 25 -7.56 -0.43 5.64
N ALA A 26 -8.29 -0.47 6.77
CA ALA A 26 -8.12 -1.49 7.79
C ALA A 26 -8.64 -2.87 7.34
N ARG A 27 -9.76 -2.90 6.63
CA ARG A 27 -10.34 -4.12 6.04
C ARG A 27 -9.39 -4.73 5.03
N GLU A 28 -8.94 -3.96 4.05
CA GLU A 28 -8.03 -4.42 2.99
C GLU A 28 -6.69 -4.88 3.57
N LEU A 29 -6.15 -4.17 4.57
CA LEU A 29 -4.96 -4.64 5.29
C LEU A 29 -5.17 -6.04 5.89
N LYS A 30 -6.32 -6.27 6.54
CA LYS A 30 -6.64 -7.56 7.16
C LYS A 30 -6.90 -8.64 6.12
N GLU A 31 -7.66 -8.35 5.08
CA GLU A 31 -8.01 -9.28 4.01
C GLU A 31 -6.78 -9.72 3.21
N GLU A 32 -5.94 -8.77 2.82
CA GLU A 32 -4.79 -9.03 1.94
C GLU A 32 -3.57 -9.61 2.69
N THR A 33 -3.39 -9.27 3.97
CA THR A 33 -2.16 -9.60 4.72
C THR A 33 -2.38 -10.35 6.03
N GLY A 34 -3.61 -10.49 6.50
CA GLY A 34 -3.91 -11.07 7.82
C GLY A 34 -3.60 -10.13 8.99
N LEU A 35 -2.95 -8.98 8.79
CA LEU A 35 -2.58 -8.07 9.85
C LEU A 35 -3.77 -7.24 10.37
N THR A 36 -3.87 -7.11 11.69
CA THR A 36 -4.89 -6.28 12.34
C THR A 36 -4.37 -4.86 12.54
N ALA A 37 -5.09 -3.86 12.04
CA ALA A 37 -4.79 -2.46 12.25
C ALA A 37 -5.00 -2.07 13.73
N LYS A 38 -3.96 -1.52 14.37
CA LYS A 38 -4.02 -0.97 15.73
C LYS A 38 -4.33 0.52 15.72
N LYS A 39 -3.67 1.27 14.84
CA LYS A 39 -3.81 2.72 14.77
C LYS A 39 -3.41 3.25 13.39
N VAL A 40 -4.25 4.11 12.81
CA VAL A 40 -3.84 4.94 11.67
C VAL A 40 -2.94 6.06 12.19
N VAL A 41 -1.67 6.04 11.80
CA VAL A 41 -0.67 7.02 12.25
C VAL A 41 -0.89 8.35 11.56
N ARG A 42 -1.06 8.33 10.22
CA ARG A 42 -1.28 9.51 9.38
C ARG A 42 -1.67 9.12 7.95
N LYS A 43 -2.16 10.10 7.19
CA LYS A 43 -2.17 10.05 5.72
C LYS A 43 -0.74 10.31 5.20
N VAL A 44 -0.25 9.42 4.35
CA VAL A 44 1.05 9.55 3.68
C VAL A 44 0.90 10.42 2.45
N THR A 45 0.03 10.05 1.52
CA THR A 45 -0.17 10.79 0.29
C THR A 45 -1.51 10.44 -0.35
N GLU A 46 -1.82 11.04 -1.49
CA GLU A 46 -2.89 10.62 -2.36
C GLU A 46 -2.47 10.63 -3.83
N MET A 47 -3.17 9.84 -4.63
CA MET A 47 -2.95 9.77 -6.06
C MET A 47 -4.27 9.81 -6.80
N GLU A 48 -4.27 10.52 -7.92
CA GLU A 48 -5.42 10.63 -8.82
C GLU A 48 -5.06 10.08 -10.18
N TRP A 49 -5.98 9.33 -10.79
CA TRP A 49 -5.86 8.94 -12.19
C TRP A 49 -7.24 8.73 -12.82
N THR A 50 -7.29 8.85 -14.14
CA THR A 50 -8.49 8.56 -14.91
C THR A 50 -8.28 7.26 -15.67
N GLU A 51 -9.24 6.35 -15.56
CA GLU A 51 -9.33 5.16 -16.41
C GLU A 51 -10.45 5.30 -17.44
N PHE A 52 -10.18 4.80 -18.64
CA PHE A 52 -11.15 4.70 -19.73
C PHE A 52 -11.43 3.23 -20.00
N GLY A 53 -12.61 2.75 -19.59
CA GLY A 53 -12.99 1.35 -19.66
C GLY A 53 -14.15 1.05 -20.62
N GLY A 54 -14.12 -0.14 -21.23
CA GLY A 54 -15.23 -0.72 -22.01
C GLY A 54 -15.41 -0.17 -23.44
N LYS A 55 -16.25 -0.83 -24.23
CA LYS A 55 -16.52 -0.50 -25.66
C LYS A 55 -17.11 0.90 -25.89
N ARG A 56 -17.59 1.58 -24.84
CA ARG A 56 -18.19 2.92 -24.89
C ARG A 56 -17.35 4.01 -24.19
N GLY A 57 -16.11 3.69 -23.78
CA GLY A 57 -15.20 4.68 -23.20
C GLY A 57 -15.70 5.28 -21.87
N ARG A 58 -16.26 4.45 -20.98
CA ARG A 58 -16.68 4.93 -19.65
C ARG A 58 -15.45 5.50 -18.94
N LYS A 59 -15.49 6.80 -18.67
CA LYS A 59 -14.50 7.50 -17.86
C LYS A 59 -14.78 7.20 -16.39
N THR A 60 -13.76 6.77 -15.66
CA THR A 60 -13.78 6.62 -14.20
C THR A 60 -12.61 7.40 -13.63
N ASP A 61 -12.89 8.35 -12.76
CA ASP A 61 -11.87 9.10 -12.03
C ASP A 61 -11.65 8.41 -10.67
N TRP A 62 -10.39 8.14 -10.35
CA TRP A 62 -9.96 7.47 -9.14
C TRP A 62 -9.19 8.44 -8.24
N LEU A 63 -9.45 8.36 -6.93
CA LEU A 63 -8.66 9.02 -5.88
C LEU A 63 -8.27 7.95 -4.86
N LYS A 64 -6.96 7.67 -4.75
CA LYS A 64 -6.40 6.70 -3.80
C LYS A 64 -5.70 7.44 -2.68
N HIS A 65 -6.17 7.28 -1.45
CA HIS A 65 -5.48 7.76 -0.26
C HIS A 65 -4.60 6.67 0.32
N ILE A 66 -3.36 7.01 0.70
CA ILE A 66 -2.41 6.09 1.31
C ILE A 66 -2.21 6.48 2.78
N PHE A 67 -2.26 5.49 3.66
CA PHE A 67 -2.11 5.67 5.10
C PHE A 67 -0.93 4.85 5.64
N GLU A 68 -0.33 5.37 6.70
CA GLU A 68 0.61 4.62 7.54
C GLU A 68 -0.17 4.06 8.71
N ILE A 69 -0.08 2.74 8.92
CA ILE A 69 -0.86 2.01 9.92
C ILE A 69 0.11 1.26 10.84
N GLU A 70 -0.03 1.49 12.14
CA GLU A 70 0.53 0.64 13.17
C GLU A 70 -0.35 -0.61 13.29
N VAL A 71 0.27 -1.79 13.27
CA VAL A 71 -0.42 -3.08 13.41
C VAL A 71 -0.23 -3.65 14.82
N GLU A 72 -1.15 -4.50 15.25
CA GLU A 72 -1.12 -5.09 16.60
C GLU A 72 0.11 -6.00 16.83
N GLY A 73 0.51 -6.71 15.77
CA GLY A 73 1.62 -7.64 15.75
C GLY A 73 1.73 -8.30 14.38
N LEU A 74 2.65 -9.24 14.23
CA LEU A 74 2.92 -9.95 12.95
C LEU A 74 2.54 -11.43 13.01
N GLU A 75 1.96 -11.89 14.12
CA GLU A 75 1.65 -13.30 14.38
C GLU A 75 0.64 -13.86 13.37
N ASP A 76 -0.30 -13.02 12.93
CA ASP A 76 -1.34 -13.36 11.96
C ASP A 76 -0.95 -13.06 10.50
N LEU A 77 0.32 -12.75 10.22
CA LEU A 77 0.76 -12.42 8.85
C LEU A 77 0.56 -13.60 7.90
N ALA A 78 -0.44 -13.51 7.05
CA ALA A 78 -0.81 -14.51 6.05
C ALA A 78 -1.39 -13.80 4.82
N LEU A 79 -0.74 -13.93 3.68
CA LEU A 79 -1.22 -13.32 2.44
C LEU A 79 -2.43 -14.06 1.89
N ALA A 80 -3.43 -13.31 1.43
CA ALA A 80 -4.47 -13.89 0.58
C ALA A 80 -3.89 -14.29 -0.78
N GLU A 81 -3.73 -15.59 -1.03
CA GLU A 81 -3.10 -16.12 -2.25
C GLU A 81 -3.80 -15.68 -3.55
N THR A 82 -5.10 -15.36 -3.46
CA THR A 82 -5.91 -14.86 -4.58
C THR A 82 -5.54 -13.43 -4.99
N GLU A 83 -4.83 -12.70 -4.14
CA GLU A 83 -4.49 -11.28 -4.35
C GLU A 83 -2.96 -11.09 -4.41
N HIS A 84 -2.23 -11.55 -3.38
CA HIS A 84 -0.78 -11.38 -3.27
C HIS A 84 -0.03 -12.71 -3.19
N GLN A 85 1.15 -12.76 -3.81
CA GLN A 85 1.95 -13.99 -3.89
C GLN A 85 3.24 -13.96 -3.04
N SER A 86 3.62 -12.79 -2.52
CA SER A 86 4.84 -12.63 -1.69
C SER A 86 4.86 -11.26 -1.04
N PHE A 87 5.41 -11.16 0.17
CA PHE A 87 5.71 -9.89 0.83
C PHE A 87 7.22 -9.76 1.08
N LEU A 88 7.64 -8.55 1.37
CA LEU A 88 8.99 -8.24 1.82
C LEU A 88 8.93 -7.02 2.73
N TRP A 89 9.87 -6.94 3.66
CA TRP A 89 10.17 -5.70 4.38
C TRP A 89 11.30 -5.00 3.64
N ALA A 90 11.16 -3.70 3.44
CA ALA A 90 12.15 -2.89 2.73
C ALA A 90 12.51 -1.67 3.57
N THR A 91 13.80 -1.38 3.64
CA THR A 91 14.34 -0.11 4.13
C THR A 91 14.21 0.99 3.07
N GLU A 92 14.39 2.25 3.45
CA GLU A 92 14.39 3.37 2.49
C GLU A 92 15.47 3.20 1.41
N GLU A 93 16.67 2.76 1.81
CA GLU A 93 17.79 2.55 0.88
C GLU A 93 17.47 1.46 -0.14
N GLU A 94 16.89 0.34 0.29
CA GLU A 94 16.47 -0.74 -0.61
C GLU A 94 15.38 -0.28 -1.60
N VAL A 95 14.43 0.55 -1.15
CA VAL A 95 13.44 1.15 -2.05
C VAL A 95 14.11 2.11 -3.03
N LEU A 96 15.07 2.94 -2.61
CA LEU A 96 15.83 3.82 -3.49
C LEU A 96 16.57 3.04 -4.58
N GLN A 97 17.21 1.93 -4.20
CA GLN A 97 17.97 1.05 -5.08
C GLN A 97 17.10 0.08 -5.90
N ASP A 98 15.79 0.08 -5.68
CA ASP A 98 14.84 -0.88 -6.27
C ASP A 98 15.22 -2.35 -6.02
N LYS A 99 15.86 -2.66 -4.89
CA LYS A 99 16.35 -4.03 -4.61
C LYS A 99 16.32 -4.33 -3.11
N VAL A 100 15.76 -5.48 -2.74
CA VAL A 100 15.70 -6.00 -1.36
C VAL A 100 16.35 -7.38 -1.36
N GLY A 101 17.50 -7.52 -0.70
CA GLY A 101 18.33 -8.73 -0.86
C GLY A 101 18.60 -9.00 -2.34
N GLU A 102 18.19 -10.16 -2.87
CA GLU A 102 18.30 -10.48 -4.30
C GLU A 102 17.04 -10.19 -5.12
N VAL A 103 16.00 -9.63 -4.51
CA VAL A 103 14.72 -9.35 -5.16
C VAL A 103 14.74 -7.97 -5.79
N GLN A 104 14.64 -7.91 -7.13
CA GLN A 104 14.38 -6.66 -7.86
C GLN A 104 12.95 -6.20 -7.62
N LEU A 105 12.78 -4.97 -7.14
CA LEU A 105 11.49 -4.32 -7.01
C LEU A 105 11.04 -3.84 -8.38
N THR A 106 9.80 -4.15 -8.74
CA THR A 106 9.12 -3.61 -9.92
C THR A 106 7.78 -3.02 -9.48
N TYR A 107 7.34 -1.96 -10.15
CA TYR A 107 6.13 -1.23 -9.80
C TYR A 107 5.24 -1.10 -11.03
N ILE A 108 3.92 -1.06 -10.81
CA ILE A 108 2.94 -0.86 -11.88
C ILE A 108 3.24 0.46 -12.62
N THR A 109 3.58 1.50 -11.85
CA THR A 109 3.96 2.82 -12.37
C THR A 109 5.01 3.48 -11.46
N PRO A 110 5.86 4.39 -11.96
CA PRO A 110 6.84 5.10 -11.12
C PRO A 110 6.24 5.80 -9.87
N PRO A 111 5.05 6.43 -9.93
CA PRO A 111 4.43 7.02 -8.73
C PRO A 111 4.17 6.03 -7.59
N ASN A 112 4.07 4.72 -7.87
CA ASN A 112 3.95 3.72 -6.82
C ASN A 112 5.21 3.64 -5.95
N LYS A 113 6.42 3.86 -6.50
CA LYS A 113 7.66 3.92 -5.72
C LYS A 113 7.65 5.15 -4.80
N ASP A 114 7.26 6.30 -5.34
CA ASP A 114 7.28 7.59 -4.65
C ASP A 114 6.44 7.59 -3.37
N ILE A 115 5.33 6.84 -3.34
CA ILE A 115 4.52 6.63 -2.13
C ILE A 115 5.36 6.10 -0.96
N LYS A 116 6.23 5.12 -1.21
CA LYS A 116 7.05 4.49 -0.16
C LYS A 116 8.10 5.47 0.33
N LEU A 117 8.76 6.18 -0.59
CA LEU A 117 9.75 7.19 -0.25
C LEU A 117 9.14 8.37 0.52
N GLU A 118 7.91 8.77 0.19
CA GLU A 118 7.18 9.80 0.92
C GLU A 118 6.89 9.35 2.37
N ALA A 119 6.55 8.08 2.60
CA ALA A 119 6.37 7.55 3.96
C ALA A 119 7.65 7.67 4.80
N PHE A 120 8.81 7.27 4.24
CA PHE A 120 10.11 7.44 4.91
C PHE A 120 10.45 8.91 5.16
N ARG A 121 10.25 9.77 4.16
CA ARG A 121 10.49 11.21 4.28
C ARG A 121 9.69 11.82 5.42
N LYS A 122 8.41 11.46 5.54
CA LYS A 122 7.58 11.96 6.65
C LYS A 122 8.01 11.39 7.99
N ASN A 123 8.56 10.18 8.07
CA ASN A 123 9.06 9.61 9.33
C ASN A 123 10.26 10.38 9.90
N ARG A 124 11.13 10.95 9.05
CA ARG A 124 12.22 11.83 9.50
C ARG A 124 11.75 13.13 10.15
N ASN A 125 10.54 13.58 9.82
CA ASN A 125 9.99 14.86 10.29
C ASN A 125 9.10 14.72 11.53
N VAL A 126 9.05 13.53 12.15
CA VAL A 126 8.37 13.30 13.42
C VAL A 126 9.43 13.41 14.50
N GLU A 127 9.35 14.45 15.34
CA GLU A 127 10.10 14.55 16.60
C GLU A 127 10.09 13.20 17.33
N PRO A 128 11.22 12.72 17.88
CA PRO A 128 11.25 11.43 18.56
C PRO A 128 10.15 11.41 19.63
N ARG A 129 9.27 10.40 19.55
CA ARG A 129 8.23 10.20 20.56
C ARG A 129 8.94 9.99 21.89
N ALA A 130 8.78 10.93 22.82
CA ALA A 130 9.19 10.74 24.21
C ALA A 130 8.45 9.50 24.73
N ASN A 131 9.20 8.46 25.08
CA ASN A 131 8.70 7.29 25.79
C ASN A 131 8.40 7.64 27.24
#